data_AF-A0A1Y3MZY4-F1
#
_entry.id   AF-A0A1Y3MZY4-F1
#
_cell.length_a   1.000
_cell.length_b   1.000
_cell.length_c   1.000
_cell.angle_alpha   90.00
_cell.angle_beta   90.00
_cell.angle_gamma   90.00
#
_symmetry.space_group_name_H-M   'P 1'
#
loop_
_entity.id
_entity.type
_entity.pdbx_description
1 polymer ?
#
loop_
_entity_poly.entity_id
_entity_poly.type
_entity_poly.pdbx_seq_one_letter_code
_entity_poly.pdbx_strand_id
1 'polypeptide(L)'
;SCWSEELGYECCPSSKCTVYLNDDSGDWGIHNNQWCGIDHSICNDNKNNAIVDTNKESCWSEELGYECCPSSKCTVYLDDDNGDWGIHNNQWCGIDHLVCNNKEDNNHNSPDNPVEKPKIMIMIMKKLILKVK
;
A
#
# COMPACT_ATOMS: atom_id res chain seq x y z
N SER A 1 -3.64 21.70 -7.82
CA SER A 1 -2.48 21.99 -6.97
C SER A 1 -2.65 21.12 -5.75
N CYS A 2 -1.65 20.31 -5.39
CA CYS A 2 -1.79 19.47 -4.21
C CYS A 2 -1.12 20.13 -3.00
N TRP A 3 -1.72 19.89 -1.85
CA TRP A 3 -1.42 20.61 -0.62
C TRP A 3 0.00 20.34 -0.10
N SER A 4 0.60 19.19 -0.43
CA SER A 4 1.93 18.82 0.05
C SER A 4 3.06 19.62 -0.61
N GLU A 5 2.81 20.21 -1.78
CA GLU A 5 3.80 21.03 -2.49
C GLU A 5 4.20 22.25 -1.65
N GLU A 6 3.27 22.80 -0.87
CA GLU A 6 3.53 23.91 0.06
C GLU A 6 4.44 23.52 1.22
N LEU A 7 4.51 22.22 1.53
CA LEU A 7 5.38 21.63 2.54
C LEU A 7 6.70 21.09 1.96
N GLY A 8 6.91 21.21 0.65
CA GLY A 8 8.10 20.74 -0.05
C GLY A 8 8.08 19.27 -0.46
N TYR A 9 6.90 18.64 -0.50
CA TYR A 9 6.71 17.25 -0.89
C TYR A 9 5.89 17.14 -2.18
N GLU A 10 6.25 16.18 -3.02
CA GLU A 10 5.56 15.95 -4.30
C GLU A 10 4.12 15.43 -4.09
N CYS A 11 3.29 15.54 -5.11
CA CYS A 11 1.97 14.92 -5.11
C CYS A 11 2.11 13.44 -5.43
N CYS A 12 1.34 12.60 -4.75
CA CYS A 12 1.23 11.22 -5.19
C CYS A 12 0.56 11.18 -6.57
N PRO A 13 1.05 10.35 -7.51
CA PRO A 13 0.36 10.19 -8.79
C PRO A 13 -1.04 9.61 -8.54
N SER A 14 -1.99 9.88 -9.44
CA SER A 14 -3.38 9.41 -9.33
C SER A 14 -3.51 7.88 -9.29
N SER A 15 -2.46 7.14 -9.66
CA SER A 15 -2.38 5.68 -9.55
C SER A 15 -1.82 5.16 -8.21
N LYS A 16 -1.36 6.06 -7.31
CA LYS A 16 -0.77 5.71 -6.00
C LYS A 16 -1.49 6.48 -4.89
N CYS A 17 -2.70 6.04 -4.58
CA CYS A 17 -3.59 6.66 -3.59
C CYS A 17 -3.62 5.95 -2.24
N THR A 18 -2.70 5.02 -2.00
CA THR A 18 -2.57 4.30 -0.72
C THR A 18 -2.11 5.25 0.37
N VAL A 19 -2.96 5.47 1.38
CA VAL A 19 -2.63 6.27 2.56
C VAL A 19 -1.76 5.44 3.51
N TYR A 20 -0.52 5.89 3.70
CA TYR A 20 0.43 5.31 4.65
C TYR A 20 0.45 6.05 5.99
N LEU A 21 0.11 7.34 5.98
CA LEU A 21 0.07 8.18 7.18
C LEU A 21 -1.02 9.24 6.99
N ASN A 22 -1.79 9.52 8.04
CA ASN A 22 -2.69 10.66 8.12
C ASN A 22 -2.23 11.55 9.28
N ASP A 23 -2.11 12.85 9.03
CA ASP A 23 -1.80 13.84 10.06
C ASP A 23 -2.59 15.15 9.86
N ASP A 24 -2.28 16.18 10.66
CA ASP A 24 -2.95 17.48 10.59
C ASP A 24 -2.77 18.21 9.23
N SER A 25 -1.80 17.79 8.42
CA SER A 25 -1.56 18.34 7.08
C SER A 25 -2.43 17.64 6.03
N GLY A 26 -2.63 16.33 6.17
CA GLY A 26 -3.45 15.53 5.28
C GLY A 26 -3.03 14.06 5.19
N ASP A 27 -3.41 13.41 4.08
CA ASP A 27 -3.09 12.01 3.81
C ASP A 27 -1.81 11.86 2.99
N TRP A 28 -0.86 11.08 3.49
CA TRP A 28 0.45 10.89 2.91
C TRP A 28 0.59 9.50 2.29
N GLY A 29 1.17 9.48 1.10
CA GLY A 29 1.55 8.27 0.38
C GLY A 29 3.06 8.15 0.21
N ILE A 30 3.49 7.06 -0.41
CA ILE A 30 4.88 6.86 -0.83
C ILE A 30 4.92 6.71 -2.37
N HIS A 31 5.71 7.55 -3.02
CA HIS A 31 6.00 7.46 -4.46
C HIS A 31 7.52 7.56 -4.66
N ASN A 32 8.10 6.69 -5.49
CA ASN A 32 9.55 6.65 -5.74
C ASN A 32 10.42 6.67 -4.46
N ASN A 33 9.94 6.00 -3.41
CA ASN A 33 10.58 5.99 -2.08
C ASN A 33 10.66 7.37 -1.39
N GLN A 34 9.78 8.31 -1.76
CA GLN A 34 9.64 9.64 -1.16
C GLN A 34 8.21 9.83 -0.64
N TRP A 35 8.07 10.65 0.40
CA TRP A 35 6.76 11.06 0.88
C TRP A 35 6.08 11.95 -0.14
N CYS A 36 4.81 11.67 -0.40
CA CYS A 36 3.99 12.44 -1.30
C CYS A 36 2.62 12.74 -0.67
N GLY A 37 2.03 13.88 -1.01
CA GLY A 37 0.67 14.23 -0.58
C GLY A 37 -0.38 13.55 -1.46
N ILE A 38 -1.31 12.85 -0.81
CA ILE A 38 -2.47 12.28 -1.49
C ILE A 38 -3.51 13.37 -1.62
N ASP A 39 -3.87 13.66 -2.86
CA ASP A 39 -4.96 14.55 -3.19
C ASP A 39 -6.20 13.71 -3.49
N HIS A 40 -7.17 13.76 -2.58
CA HIS A 40 -8.44 13.04 -2.72
C HIS A 40 -9.21 13.44 -3.97
N SER A 41 -8.99 14.62 -4.53
CA SER A 41 -9.64 15.04 -5.77
C SER A 41 -9.15 14.27 -7.01
N ILE A 42 -7.89 13.81 -7.01
CA ILE A 42 -7.31 12.96 -8.06
C ILE A 42 -7.41 11.47 -7.73
N CYS A 43 -7.52 11.14 -6.44
CA CYS A 43 -7.75 9.80 -5.93
C CYS A 43 -9.24 9.43 -5.82
N ASN A 44 -10.13 10.33 -6.25
CA ASN A 44 -11.55 10.08 -6.44
C ASN A 44 -11.78 9.20 -7.68
N ASP A 45 -11.30 7.96 -7.63
CA ASP A 45 -11.97 6.89 -8.36
C ASP A 45 -13.32 6.70 -7.68
N ASN A 46 -14.32 7.42 -8.19
CA ASN A 46 -15.75 7.21 -7.97
C ASN A 46 -16.09 6.32 -6.77
N LYS A 47 -16.31 6.93 -5.60
CA LYS A 47 -17.20 6.41 -4.54
C LYS A 47 -18.66 6.25 -5.04
N ASN A 48 -18.89 5.93 -6.31
CA ASN A 48 -20.17 5.48 -6.80
C ASN A 48 -20.25 3.99 -6.52
N ASN A 49 -20.57 3.64 -5.28
CA ASN A 49 -21.20 2.38 -4.87
C ASN A 49 -21.03 1.26 -5.92
N ALA A 50 -19.78 0.87 -6.17
CA ALA A 50 -19.52 -0.34 -6.91
C ALA A 50 -19.96 -1.40 -5.92
N ILE A 51 -21.10 -2.03 -6.23
CA ILE A 51 -21.45 -3.30 -5.62
C ILE A 51 -20.23 -4.18 -5.89
N VAL A 52 -19.39 -4.29 -4.87
CA VAL A 52 -18.24 -5.17 -4.86
C VAL A 52 -18.87 -6.54 -5.02
N ASP A 53 -18.81 -7.07 -6.23
CA ASP A 53 -19.06 -8.49 -6.44
C ASP A 53 -17.92 -9.19 -5.69
N THR A 54 -18.22 -9.61 -4.47
CA THR A 54 -17.33 -10.23 -3.47
C THR A 54 -16.74 -11.57 -3.92
N ASN A 55 -16.68 -11.83 -5.23
CA ASN A 55 -16.17 -13.06 -5.82
C ASN A 55 -15.07 -12.83 -6.86
N LYS A 56 -14.52 -11.61 -6.95
CA LYS A 56 -13.27 -11.40 -7.67
C LYS A 56 -12.42 -10.35 -6.97
N GLU A 57 -11.88 -10.73 -5.82
CA GLU A 57 -10.71 -10.07 -5.23
C GLU A 57 -9.60 -10.10 -6.29
N SER A 58 -9.37 -8.98 -6.97
CA SER A 58 -8.38 -8.90 -8.05
C SER A 58 -7.00 -8.77 -7.43
N CYS A 59 -6.46 -9.91 -7.03
CA CYS A 59 -5.14 -10.00 -6.48
C CYS A 59 -4.08 -9.86 -7.57
N TRP A 60 -3.48 -8.67 -7.65
CA TRP A 60 -2.53 -8.30 -8.68
C TRP A 60 -1.29 -9.22 -8.74
N SER A 61 -0.94 -9.87 -7.63
CA SER A 61 0.24 -10.74 -7.56
C SER A 61 0.04 -12.07 -8.28
N GLU A 62 -1.21 -12.50 -8.52
CA GLU A 62 -1.51 -13.75 -9.23
C GLU A 62 -1.02 -13.70 -10.68
N GLU A 63 -1.12 -12.53 -11.32
CA GLU A 63 -0.60 -12.30 -12.67
C GLU A 63 0.94 -12.45 -12.74
N LEU A 64 1.61 -12.28 -11.60
CA LEU A 64 3.05 -12.46 -11.44
C LEU A 64 3.43 -13.86 -10.94
N GLY A 65 2.44 -14.73 -10.70
CA GLY A 65 2.61 -16.10 -10.21
C GLY A 65 2.74 -16.23 -8.69
N TYR A 66 2.29 -15.24 -7.92
CA TYR A 66 2.33 -15.24 -6.46
C TYR A 66 0.94 -15.18 -5.85
N GLU A 67 0.77 -15.88 -4.72
CA GLU A 67 -0.52 -15.94 -4.01
C GLU A 67 -0.89 -14.59 -3.38
N CYS A 68 -2.14 -14.46 -2.96
CA CYS A 68 -2.62 -13.30 -2.24
C CYS A 68 -2.30 -13.45 -0.76
N CYS A 69 -1.92 -12.35 -0.12
CA CYS A 69 -1.84 -12.37 1.32
C CYS A 69 -3.27 -12.46 1.86
N PRO A 70 -3.56 -13.39 2.79
CA PRO A 70 -4.87 -13.41 3.43
C PRO A 70 -5.09 -12.10 4.19
N SER A 71 -6.35 -11.71 4.40
CA SER A 71 -6.73 -10.49 5.16
C SER A 71 -6.14 -10.41 6.58
N SER A 72 -5.70 -11.53 7.14
CA SER A 72 -5.00 -11.60 8.43
C SER A 72 -3.48 -11.33 8.35
N LYS A 73 -2.93 -11.15 7.14
CA LYS A 73 -1.48 -11.03 6.86
C LYS A 73 -1.17 -9.80 6.00
N CYS A 74 -1.49 -8.64 6.55
CA CYS A 74 -1.27 -7.33 5.92
C CYS A 74 0.08 -6.68 6.24
N THR A 75 1.02 -7.42 6.82
CA THR A 75 2.35 -6.88 7.11
C THR A 75 3.15 -6.76 5.82
N VAL A 76 3.36 -5.52 5.36
CA VAL A 76 4.20 -5.22 4.19
C VAL A 76 5.65 -5.52 4.52
N TYR A 77 6.29 -6.47 3.82
CA TYR A 77 7.72 -6.77 3.93
C TYR A 77 8.54 -6.13 2.81
N LEU A 78 7.93 -5.88 1.66
CA LEU A 78 8.52 -5.24 0.49
C LEU A 78 7.45 -4.43 -0.24
N ASP A 79 7.84 -3.32 -0.85
CA ASP A 79 7.04 -2.54 -1.79
C ASP A 79 7.86 -2.37 -3.08
N ASP A 80 7.21 -2.56 -4.23
CA ASP A 80 7.80 -2.34 -5.53
C ASP A 80 6.79 -1.76 -6.55
N ASP A 81 7.21 -1.67 -7.81
CA ASP A 81 6.39 -1.07 -8.86
C ASP A 81 5.07 -1.84 -9.08
N ASN A 82 5.00 -3.13 -8.72
CA ASN A 82 3.81 -3.95 -8.82
C ASN A 82 2.86 -3.73 -7.63
N GLY A 83 3.40 -3.59 -6.41
CA GLY A 83 2.62 -3.32 -5.21
C GLY A 83 3.31 -3.76 -3.92
N ASP A 84 2.51 -3.88 -2.86
CA ASP A 84 2.95 -4.27 -1.53
C ASP A 84 2.99 -5.79 -1.34
N TRP A 85 4.12 -6.31 -0.92
CA TRP A 85 4.36 -7.72 -0.75
C TRP A 85 4.41 -8.11 0.72
N GLY A 86 3.69 -9.17 1.06
CA GLY A 86 3.71 -9.82 2.37
C GLY A 86 4.42 -11.18 2.33
N ILE A 87 4.44 -11.85 3.48
CA ILE A 87 4.88 -13.25 3.58
C ILE A 87 3.76 -14.08 4.20
N HIS A 88 3.26 -15.07 3.46
CA HIS A 88 2.30 -16.07 3.92
C HIS A 88 2.88 -17.47 3.66
N ASN A 89 2.78 -18.38 4.63
CA ASN A 89 3.34 -19.75 4.52
C ASN A 89 4.78 -19.82 3.99
N ASN A 90 5.65 -18.89 4.40
CA ASN A 90 7.03 -18.76 3.91
C ASN A 90 7.16 -18.47 2.40
N GLN A 91 6.09 -18.01 1.76
CA GLN A 91 6.02 -17.61 0.36
C GLN A 91 5.67 -16.12 0.26
N TRP A 92 6.10 -15.50 -0.85
CA TRP A 92 5.73 -14.13 -1.18
C TRP A 92 4.28 -14.09 -1.59
N CYS A 93 3.57 -13.10 -1.06
CA CYS A 93 2.18 -12.88 -1.38
C CYS A 93 1.91 -11.40 -1.68
N GLY A 94 0.95 -11.11 -2.56
CA GLY A 94 0.50 -9.74 -2.82
C GLY A 94 -0.49 -9.26 -1.78
N ILE A 95 -0.23 -8.10 -1.18
CA ILE A 95 -1.13 -7.44 -0.25
C ILE A 95 -2.12 -6.60 -1.05
N ASP A 96 -3.40 -6.89 -0.84
CA ASP A 96 -4.50 -6.03 -1.30
C ASP A 96 -4.99 -5.17 -0.14
N HIS A 97 -4.87 -3.85 -0.30
CA HIS A 97 -5.29 -2.89 0.72
C HIS A 97 -6.81 -2.87 0.92
N LEU A 98 -7.62 -3.23 -0.08
CA LEU A 98 -9.07 -3.35 0.11
C LEU A 98 -9.38 -4.50 1.09
N VAL A 99 -8.64 -5.60 0.99
CA VAL A 99 -8.75 -6.76 1.86
C VAL A 99 -8.20 -6.45 3.27
N CYS A 100 -7.13 -5.65 3.36
CA CYS A 100 -6.51 -5.24 4.61
C CYS A 100 -7.21 -4.09 5.35
N ASN A 101 -8.02 -3.30 4.62
CA ASN A 101 -8.80 -2.19 5.18
C ASN A 101 -10.23 -2.60 5.56
N ASN A 102 -10.69 -3.79 5.16
CA ASN A 102 -11.98 -4.36 5.59
C ASN A 102 -11.91 -5.02 6.97
N LYS A 103 -11.28 -4.35 7.94
CA LYS A 103 -11.72 -4.48 9.33
C LYS A 103 -12.84 -3.47 9.52
N GLU A 104 -14.09 -3.90 9.35
CA GLU A 104 -15.18 -3.12 9.92
C GLU A 104 -14.94 -3.04 11.43
N ASP A 105 -14.66 -1.84 11.94
CA ASP A 105 -15.32 -1.34 13.13
C ASP A 105 -15.27 0.19 13.15
N ASN A 106 -16.47 0.77 13.23
CA ASN A 106 -16.72 2.16 13.53
C ASN A 106 -16.24 2.51 14.94
N ASN A 107 -14.94 2.64 15.16
CA ASN A 107 -14.42 3.48 16.25
C ASN A 107 -12.94 3.79 16.04
N HIS A 108 -12.64 5.08 16.19
CA HIS A 108 -11.30 5.62 16.23
C HIS A 108 -10.45 4.95 17.34
N ASN A 109 -9.16 4.80 17.04
CA ASN A 109 -8.04 4.34 17.87
C ASN A 109 -7.61 2.88 17.69
N SER A 110 -6.65 2.66 16.79
CA SER A 110 -5.60 1.66 17.04
C SER A 110 -4.22 2.31 16.82
N PRO A 111 -3.31 2.27 17.82
CA PRO A 111 -2.01 2.91 17.75
C PRO A 111 -0.98 1.92 17.23
N ASP A 112 -0.83 1.77 15.92
CA ASP A 112 0.27 0.98 15.37
C ASP A 112 1.33 1.90 14.77
N ASN A 113 2.18 2.32 15.70
CA ASN A 113 3.46 3.00 15.55
C ASN A 113 4.25 2.49 14.32
N PRO A 114 4.72 3.36 13.40
CA PRO A 114 5.53 2.93 12.28
C PRO A 114 6.87 2.40 12.78
N VAL A 115 7.08 1.09 12.66
CA VAL A 115 8.43 0.52 12.81
C VAL A 115 9.25 1.03 11.62
N GLU A 116 10.17 1.95 11.87
CA GLU A 116 11.22 2.31 10.91
C GLU A 116 11.91 1.02 10.42
N LYS A 117 11.64 0.63 9.17
CA LYS A 117 12.36 -0.49 8.56
C LYS A 117 13.68 0.03 7.99
N PRO A 118 14.83 -0.51 8.43
CA PRO A 118 16.13 -0.02 7.99
C PRO A 118 16.29 -0.25 6.48
N LYS A 119 16.61 0.83 5.76
CA LYS A 119 16.88 0.91 4.30
C LYS A 119 17.80 -0.19 3.76
N ILE A 120 18.63 -0.77 4.63
CA ILE A 120 19.56 -1.87 4.35
C ILE A 120 18.83 -3.17 3.98
N MET A 121 17.69 -3.47 4.63
CA MET A 121 16.95 -4.71 4.38
C MET A 121 16.31 -4.72 2.98
N ILE A 122 15.76 -3.58 2.58
CA ILE A 122 15.13 -3.36 1.26
C ILE A 122 16.13 -3.58 0.11
N MET A 123 17.36 -3.06 0.27
CA MET A 123 18.41 -3.23 -0.75
C MET A 123 18.94 -4.68 -0.86
N ILE A 124 19.01 -5.40 0.26
CA ILE A 124 19.45 -6.80 0.27
C ILE A 124 18.38 -7.70 -0.37
N MET A 125 17.10 -7.45 -0.11
CA MET A 125 15.99 -8.22 -0.66
C MET A 125 15.79 -7.99 -2.17
N LYS A 126 15.91 -6.76 -2.67
CA LYS A 126 15.97 -6.50 -4.13
C LYS A 126 17.07 -7.30 -4.84
N LYS A 127 18.24 -7.44 -4.19
CA LYS A 127 19.35 -8.28 -4.70
C LYS A 127 19.10 -9.78 -4.61
N LEU A 128 18.25 -10.25 -3.71
CA LEU A 128 17.91 -11.67 -3.56
C LEU A 128 16.81 -12.08 -4.54
N ILE A 129 15.79 -11.24 -4.75
CA ILE A 129 14.70 -11.49 -5.72
C ILE A 129 15.25 -11.55 -7.16
N LEU A 130 16.20 -10.68 -7.51
CA LEU A 130 16.89 -10.72 -8.81
C LEU A 130 17.80 -11.95 -9.01
N LYS A 131 18.07 -12.74 -7.96
CA LYS A 131 18.90 -13.95 -8.03
C LYS A 131 18.10 -15.26 -8.08
N VAL A 132 16.77 -15.19 -7.99
CA VAL A 132 15.88 -16.37 -8.04
C VAL A 132 15.20 -16.52 -9.41
N LYS A 133 15.64 -15.75 -10.43
CA LYS A 133 15.37 -16.03 -11.85
C LYS A 133 16.53 -16.79 -12.49
#